data_AF-A0A3B9NKQ4-F1
#
_entry.id   AF-A0A3B9NKQ4-F1
#
_cell.length_a   1.000
_cell.length_b   1.000
_cell.length_c   1.000
_cell.angle_alpha   90.00
_cell.angle_beta   90.00
_cell.angle_gamma   90.00
#
_symmetry.space_group_name_H-M   'P 1'
#
loop_
_entity.id
_entity.type
_entity.pdbx_description
1 polymer ?
#
loop_
_entity_poly.entity_id
_entity_poly.type
_entity_poly.pdbx_seq_one_letter_code
_entity_poly.pdbx_strand_id
1 'polypeptide(L)'
;MKRFLPLPFYVKLVSVLISILLLGYLAKIGDTILIPMILGLLFSLLLIPLSNFLERKLRFPRTLAGILSVILFFGVLGYGLFLLASQLTLLKEDFPAFKQQIMDGVGNLQTWVSQQFGIQHKDQIDFINKTASKSVDSGTLFLGTALVSLSSMFILFVFTFLYTFFLLIYRGHIVKFLLFVNRIEDRPIVLDVVQQVQYVVKKYLIGLLIQMSLVSLLVFIVLSLIGVKYSLLLALITGVFNVLPYVGIFSSMLTIAILTFATSSFTP
;
A
#
# COMPACT_ATOMS: atom_id res chain seq x y z
N MET A 1 45.47 17.53 -11.35
CA MET A 1 44.02 17.83 -11.36
C MET A 1 43.67 18.54 -12.67
N LYS A 2 43.08 17.83 -13.65
CA LYS A 2 42.68 18.44 -14.92
C LYS A 2 41.54 19.44 -14.64
N ARG A 3 41.74 20.71 -15.02
CA ARG A 3 40.72 21.75 -15.03
C ARG A 3 39.54 21.26 -15.88
N PHE A 4 38.37 21.10 -15.26
CA PHE A 4 37.12 20.95 -16.02
C PHE A 4 37.01 22.17 -16.94
N LEU A 5 36.96 21.95 -18.25
CA LEU A 5 36.65 22.99 -19.22
C LEU A 5 35.35 23.67 -18.76
N PRO A 6 35.31 25.01 -18.62
CA PRO A 6 34.09 25.70 -18.24
C PRO A 6 33.08 25.56 -19.38
N LEU A 7 32.24 24.52 -19.28
CA LEU A 7 31.18 24.27 -20.26
C LEU A 7 30.23 25.48 -20.28
N PRO A 8 29.78 25.92 -21.47
CA PRO A 8 28.76 26.94 -21.60
C PRO A 8 27.49 26.56 -20.82
N PHE A 9 26.76 27.55 -20.31
CA PHE A 9 25.56 27.32 -19.48
C PHE A 9 24.55 26.39 -20.16
N TYR A 10 24.30 26.56 -21.47
CA TYR A 10 23.38 25.71 -22.22
C TYR A 10 23.84 24.26 -22.28
N VAL A 11 25.15 23.98 -22.40
CA VAL A 11 25.67 22.60 -22.39
C VAL A 11 25.50 21.97 -21.01
N LYS A 12 25.82 22.70 -19.93
CA LYS A 12 25.58 22.21 -18.56
C LYS A 12 24.11 21.91 -18.31
N LEU A 13 23.22 22.81 -18.73
CA LEU A 13 21.77 22.65 -18.57
C LEU A 13 21.25 21.44 -19.36
N VAL A 14 21.65 21.29 -20.62
CA VAL A 14 21.30 20.13 -21.44
C VAL A 14 21.84 18.84 -20.85
N SER A 15 23.10 18.81 -20.38
CA SER A 15 23.67 17.63 -19.72
C SER A 15 22.90 17.25 -18.45
N VAL A 16 22.55 18.23 -17.61
CA VAL A 16 21.75 17.97 -16.40
C VAL A 16 20.36 17.43 -16.75
N LEU A 17 19.68 18.03 -17.74
CA LEU A 17 18.36 17.55 -18.19
C LEU A 17 18.44 16.12 -18.76
N ILE A 18 19.43 15.83 -19.58
CA ILE A 18 19.65 14.48 -20.12
C ILE A 18 19.96 13.49 -18.98
N SER A 19 20.79 13.87 -18.00
CA SER A 19 21.05 13.02 -16.84
C SER A 19 19.79 12.75 -16.02
N ILE A 20 18.94 13.76 -15.79
CA ILE A 20 17.67 13.58 -15.07
C ILE A 20 16.73 12.64 -15.85
N LEU A 21 16.59 12.83 -17.16
CA LEU A 21 15.76 11.96 -18.02
C LEU A 21 16.28 10.51 -18.03
N LEU A 22 17.59 10.32 -18.17
CA LEU A 22 18.21 8.99 -18.12
C LEU A 22 18.02 8.32 -16.76
N LEU A 23 18.21 9.06 -15.66
CA LEU A 23 17.95 8.54 -14.31
C LEU A 23 16.48 8.16 -14.12
N GLY A 24 15.54 8.99 -14.59
CA GLY A 24 14.11 8.68 -14.56
C GLY A 24 13.75 7.44 -15.38
N TYR A 25 14.35 7.30 -16.57
CA TYR A 25 14.15 6.13 -17.43
C TYR A 25 14.73 4.85 -16.81
N LEU A 26 15.95 4.92 -16.27
CA LEU A 26 16.56 3.81 -15.52
C LEU A 26 15.74 3.45 -14.28
N ALA A 27 15.19 4.44 -13.57
CA ALA A 27 14.33 4.19 -12.44
C ALA A 27 13.02 3.49 -12.83
N LYS A 28 12.45 3.81 -13.99
CA LYS A 28 11.27 3.13 -14.52
C LYS A 28 11.57 1.67 -14.89
N ILE A 29 12.70 1.40 -15.53
CA ILE A 29 13.10 0.02 -15.87
C ILE A 29 13.46 -0.80 -14.61
N GLY A 30 14.07 -0.13 -13.63
CA GLY A 30 14.51 -0.73 -12.37
C GLY A 30 13.44 -0.75 -11.29
N ASP A 31 12.17 -0.50 -11.57
CA ASP A 31 11.09 -0.41 -10.58
C ASP A 31 10.95 -1.69 -9.76
N THR A 32 11.05 -2.85 -10.40
CA THR A 32 11.06 -4.19 -9.80
C THR A 32 12.16 -4.39 -8.75
N ILE A 33 13.23 -3.61 -8.80
CA ILE A 33 14.36 -3.65 -7.86
C ILE A 33 14.26 -2.49 -6.85
N LEU A 34 14.03 -1.27 -7.37
CA LEU A 34 14.01 -0.04 -6.59
C LEU A 34 12.84 0.01 -5.60
N ILE A 35 11.65 -0.45 -5.98
CA ILE A 35 10.48 -0.46 -5.09
C ILE A 35 10.75 -1.34 -3.85
N PRO A 36 11.09 -2.64 -3.98
CA PRO A 36 11.42 -3.45 -2.82
C PRO A 36 12.62 -2.93 -2.02
N MET A 37 13.60 -2.29 -2.67
CA MET A 37 14.75 -1.69 -1.99
C MET A 37 14.33 -0.49 -1.12
N ILE A 38 13.48 0.40 -1.64
CA ILE A 38 12.95 1.56 -0.91
C ILE A 38 12.07 1.08 0.26
N LEU A 39 11.17 0.12 0.02
CA LEU A 39 10.38 -0.49 1.08
C LEU A 39 11.28 -1.16 2.13
N GLY A 40 12.33 -1.86 1.70
CA GLY A 40 13.30 -2.47 2.57
C GLY A 40 14.04 -1.45 3.43
N LEU A 41 14.36 -0.28 2.88
CA LEU A 41 14.94 0.84 3.62
C LEU A 41 13.95 1.34 4.69
N LEU A 42 12.69 1.59 4.33
CA LEU A 42 11.66 2.03 5.27
C LEU A 42 11.45 1.03 6.41
N PHE A 43 11.30 -0.25 6.09
CA PHE A 43 11.17 -1.30 7.11
C PHE A 43 12.44 -1.46 7.94
N SER A 44 13.63 -1.27 7.36
CA SER A 44 14.87 -1.32 8.13
C SER A 44 14.91 -0.23 9.20
N LEU A 45 14.43 0.99 8.87
CA LEU A 45 14.33 2.10 9.81
C LEU A 45 13.29 1.83 10.90
N LEU A 46 12.15 1.25 10.53
CA LEU A 46 11.08 0.84 11.45
C LEU A 46 11.55 -0.23 12.45
N LEU A 47 12.43 -1.14 12.03
CA LEU A 47 12.92 -2.24 12.85
C LEU A 47 14.13 -1.89 13.72
N ILE A 48 14.74 -0.72 13.57
CA ILE A 48 15.82 -0.23 14.45
C ILE A 48 15.46 -0.36 15.95
N PRO A 49 14.30 0.13 16.46
CA PRO A 49 13.97 0.02 17.88
C PRO A 49 13.86 -1.43 18.36
N LEU A 50 13.26 -2.32 17.54
CA LEU A 50 13.16 -3.74 17.87
C LEU A 50 14.53 -4.41 17.89
N SER A 51 15.36 -4.18 16.87
CA SER A 51 16.73 -4.69 16.78
C SER A 51 17.59 -4.20 17.94
N ASN A 52 17.52 -2.91 18.29
CA ASN A 52 18.25 -2.35 19.42
C ASN A 52 17.75 -2.91 20.76
N PHE A 53 16.45 -3.21 20.89
CA PHE A 53 15.90 -3.87 22.07
C PHE A 53 16.44 -5.29 22.23
N LEU A 54 16.46 -6.07 21.15
CA LEU A 54 17.06 -7.42 21.15
C LEU A 54 18.56 -7.38 21.45
N GLU A 55 19.29 -6.42 20.87
CA GLU A 55 20.73 -6.25 21.08
C GLU A 55 21.06 -5.79 22.50
N ARG A 56 20.39 -4.76 23.02
CA ARG A 56 20.74 -4.15 24.32
C ARG A 56 20.09 -4.84 25.51
N LYS A 57 18.82 -5.23 25.40
CA LYS A 57 18.05 -5.78 26.53
C LYS A 57 18.19 -7.30 26.64
N LEU A 58 18.15 -7.99 25.49
CA LEU A 58 18.30 -9.46 25.41
C LEU A 58 19.74 -9.90 25.12
N ARG A 59 20.68 -8.95 24.94
CA ARG A 59 22.12 -9.19 24.76
C ARG A 59 22.48 -10.06 23.55
N PHE A 60 21.65 -10.08 22.51
CA PHE A 60 21.97 -10.79 21.28
C PHE A 60 23.06 -10.06 20.47
N PRO A 61 23.94 -10.81 19.77
CA PRO A 61 24.90 -10.19 18.87
C PRO A 61 24.15 -9.47 17.74
N ARG A 62 24.70 -8.34 17.29
CA ARG A 62 24.06 -7.41 16.34
C ARG A 62 23.43 -8.10 15.12
N THR A 63 24.13 -9.07 14.53
CA THR A 63 23.64 -9.83 13.37
C THR A 63 22.40 -10.67 13.72
N LEU A 64 22.43 -11.38 14.85
CA LEU A 64 21.31 -12.20 15.31
C LEU A 64 20.11 -11.35 15.70
N ALA A 65 20.33 -10.23 16.39
CA ALA A 65 19.27 -9.26 16.70
C ALA A 65 18.61 -8.73 15.42
N GLY A 66 19.40 -8.44 14.38
CA GLY A 66 18.90 -8.07 13.05
C GLY A 66 18.07 -9.17 12.39
N ILE A 67 18.63 -10.38 12.28
CA ILE A 67 17.95 -11.57 11.71
C ILE A 67 16.59 -11.76 12.39
N LEU A 68 16.57 -11.86 13.72
CA LEU A 68 15.35 -12.13 14.48
C LEU A 68 14.32 -11.01 14.34
N SER A 69 14.74 -9.75 14.32
CA SER A 69 13.80 -8.61 14.14
C SER A 69 13.08 -8.70 12.79
N VAL A 70 13.81 -9.04 11.72
CA VAL A 70 13.25 -9.14 10.37
C VAL A 70 12.37 -10.37 10.25
N ILE A 71 12.81 -11.52 10.76
CA ILE A 71 12.00 -12.76 10.76
C ILE A 71 10.71 -12.56 11.55
N LEU A 72 10.76 -11.98 12.74
CA LEU A 72 9.56 -11.72 13.54
C LEU A 72 8.59 -10.79 12.82
N PHE A 73 9.09 -9.68 12.28
CA PHE A 73 8.24 -8.69 11.61
C PHE A 73 7.59 -9.25 10.34
N PHE A 74 8.38 -9.84 9.43
CA PHE A 74 7.83 -10.44 8.21
C PHE A 74 7.04 -11.72 8.50
N GLY A 75 7.33 -12.42 9.61
CA GLY A 75 6.50 -13.53 10.08
C GLY A 75 5.10 -13.07 10.48
N VAL A 76 4.99 -11.98 11.26
CA VAL A 76 3.70 -11.37 11.62
C VAL A 76 2.97 -10.84 10.38
N LEU A 77 3.66 -10.14 9.48
CA LEU A 77 3.06 -9.66 8.22
C LEU A 77 2.61 -10.82 7.33
N GLY A 78 3.44 -11.85 7.15
CA GLY A 78 3.13 -13.03 6.35
C GLY A 78 1.95 -13.81 6.92
N TYR A 79 1.86 -13.95 8.24
CA TYR A 79 0.69 -14.52 8.91
C TYR A 79 -0.57 -13.70 8.67
N GLY A 80 -0.48 -12.36 8.76
CA GLY A 80 -1.60 -11.46 8.42
C GLY A 80 -2.06 -11.61 6.96
N LEU A 81 -1.12 -11.68 6.00
CA LEU A 81 -1.43 -11.92 4.59
C LEU A 81 -2.06 -13.29 4.37
N PHE A 82 -1.60 -14.33 5.07
CA PHE A 82 -2.19 -15.66 5.03
C PHE A 82 -3.65 -15.65 5.54
N LEU A 83 -3.93 -14.96 6.65
CA LEU A 83 -5.30 -14.79 7.15
C LEU A 83 -6.19 -14.02 6.16
N LEU A 84 -5.65 -13.01 5.48
CA LEU A 84 -6.37 -12.29 4.43
C LEU A 84 -6.68 -13.20 3.24
N ALA A 85 -5.70 -13.98 2.79
CA ALA A 85 -5.87 -14.90 1.66
C ALA A 85 -6.92 -15.98 1.97
N SER A 86 -6.94 -16.52 3.20
CA SER A 86 -7.94 -17.50 3.60
C SER A 86 -9.35 -16.90 3.62
N GLN A 87 -9.51 -15.69 4.16
CA GLN A 87 -10.78 -14.97 4.17
C GLN A 87 -11.27 -14.60 2.76
N LEU A 88 -10.37 -14.19 1.86
CA LEU A 88 -10.70 -13.91 0.46
C LEU A 88 -11.11 -15.19 -0.29
N THR A 89 -10.51 -16.33 0.05
CA THR A 89 -10.88 -17.63 -0.53
C THR A 89 -12.29 -18.03 -0.10
N LEU A 90 -12.61 -17.91 1.19
CA LEU A 90 -13.97 -18.12 1.70
C LEU A 90 -14.99 -17.19 1.04
N LEU A 91 -14.66 -15.90 0.93
CA LEU A 91 -15.52 -14.93 0.26
C LEU A 91 -15.75 -15.30 -1.22
N LYS A 92 -14.73 -15.79 -1.93
CA LYS A 92 -14.85 -16.24 -3.32
C LYS A 92 -15.76 -17.46 -3.44
N GLU A 93 -15.67 -18.41 -2.52
CA GLU A 93 -16.53 -19.61 -2.50
C GLU A 93 -18.00 -19.25 -2.22
N ASP A 94 -18.24 -18.31 -1.32
CA ASP A 94 -19.59 -17.81 -0.98
C ASP A 94 -20.12 -16.76 -1.99
N PHE A 95 -19.27 -16.24 -2.87
CA PHE A 95 -19.62 -15.17 -3.81
C PHE A 95 -20.83 -15.49 -4.72
N PRO A 96 -20.99 -16.72 -5.26
CA PRO A 96 -22.19 -17.08 -6.01
C PRO A 96 -23.48 -17.00 -5.19
N ALA A 97 -23.43 -17.34 -3.90
CA ALA A 97 -24.60 -17.20 -3.02
C ALA A 97 -24.91 -15.72 -2.75
N PHE A 98 -23.89 -14.87 -2.55
CA PHE A 98 -24.07 -13.42 -2.47
C PHE A 98 -24.66 -12.82 -3.75
N LYS A 99 -24.21 -13.30 -4.92
CA LYS A 99 -24.78 -12.91 -6.22
C LYS A 99 -26.28 -13.14 -6.22
N GLN A 100 -26.70 -14.35 -5.85
CA GLN A 100 -28.12 -14.71 -5.85
C GLN A 100 -28.92 -13.85 -4.88
N GLN A 101 -28.42 -13.64 -3.65
CA GLN A 101 -29.10 -12.79 -2.66
C GLN A 101 -29.26 -11.34 -3.12
N ILE A 102 -28.24 -10.78 -3.79
CA ILE A 102 -28.32 -9.44 -4.36
C ILE A 102 -29.37 -9.41 -5.48
N MET A 103 -29.37 -10.39 -6.38
CA MET A 103 -30.34 -10.49 -7.47
C MET A 103 -31.77 -10.62 -6.94
N ASP A 104 -31.99 -11.44 -5.92
CA ASP A 104 -33.29 -11.62 -5.27
C ASP A 104 -33.75 -10.33 -4.56
N GLY A 105 -32.83 -9.66 -3.84
CA GLY A 105 -33.11 -8.39 -3.17
C GLY A 105 -33.49 -7.28 -4.14
N VAL A 106 -32.81 -7.21 -5.30
CA VAL A 106 -33.14 -6.30 -6.39
C VAL A 106 -34.51 -6.63 -6.99
N GLY A 107 -34.83 -7.89 -7.21
CA GLY A 107 -36.15 -8.33 -7.68
C GLY A 107 -37.28 -7.99 -6.70
N ASN A 108 -37.04 -8.14 -5.40
CA ASN A 108 -37.99 -7.76 -4.35
C ASN A 108 -38.21 -6.24 -4.29
N LEU A 109 -37.13 -5.46 -4.37
CA LEU A 109 -37.21 -4.00 -4.47
C LEU A 109 -37.99 -3.56 -5.71
N GLN A 110 -37.77 -4.19 -6.85
CA GLN A 110 -38.52 -3.91 -8.08
C GLN A 110 -40.01 -4.23 -7.92
N THR A 111 -40.34 -5.37 -7.30
CA THR A 111 -41.73 -5.77 -7.03
C THR A 111 -42.41 -4.73 -6.13
N TRP A 112 -41.72 -4.28 -5.08
CA TRP A 112 -42.20 -3.23 -4.18
C TRP A 112 -42.41 -1.89 -4.90
N VAL A 113 -41.45 -1.45 -5.73
CA VAL A 113 -41.58 -0.21 -6.52
C VAL A 113 -42.72 -0.29 -7.53
N SER A 114 -42.87 -1.43 -8.21
CA SER A 114 -43.95 -1.65 -9.18
C SER A 114 -45.32 -1.61 -8.50
N GLN A 115 -45.46 -2.22 -7.31
CA GLN A 115 -46.70 -2.22 -6.55
C GLN A 115 -47.05 -0.83 -6.00
N GLN A 116 -46.05 -0.07 -5.56
CA GLN A 116 -46.27 1.23 -4.91
C GLN A 116 -46.41 2.40 -5.90
N PHE A 117 -45.73 2.34 -7.04
CA PHE A 117 -45.65 3.47 -7.99
C PHE A 117 -46.17 3.14 -9.40
N GLY A 118 -46.60 1.91 -9.68
CA GLY A 118 -47.22 1.53 -10.95
C GLY A 118 -46.27 1.51 -12.16
N ILE A 119 -44.95 1.58 -11.94
CA ILE A 119 -43.93 1.59 -12.98
C ILE A 119 -43.80 0.19 -13.59
N GLN A 120 -43.93 0.08 -14.92
CA GLN A 120 -44.01 -1.19 -15.65
C GLN A 120 -42.65 -1.93 -15.68
N HIS A 121 -42.68 -3.23 -15.36
CA HIS A 121 -41.49 -4.10 -15.22
C HIS A 121 -40.57 -4.19 -16.47
N LYS A 122 -41.12 -4.07 -17.69
CA LYS A 122 -40.44 -4.58 -18.89
C LYS A 122 -39.15 -3.83 -19.29
N ASP A 123 -39.08 -2.53 -19.07
CA ASP A 123 -37.90 -1.72 -19.44
C ASP A 123 -36.83 -1.66 -18.33
N GLN A 124 -37.19 -1.98 -17.08
CA GLN A 124 -36.27 -2.10 -15.96
C GLN A 124 -35.51 -3.44 -15.92
N ILE A 125 -36.15 -4.52 -16.40
CA ILE A 125 -35.67 -5.92 -16.30
C ILE A 125 -34.35 -6.13 -17.05
N ASP A 126 -34.25 -5.68 -18.30
CA ASP A 126 -33.06 -5.93 -19.12
C ASP A 126 -31.88 -5.07 -18.67
N PHE A 127 -32.12 -3.81 -18.29
CA PHE A 127 -31.04 -2.94 -17.84
C PHE A 127 -30.50 -3.37 -16.47
N ILE A 128 -31.37 -3.73 -15.52
CA ILE A 128 -30.97 -4.13 -14.16
C ILE A 128 -30.39 -5.54 -14.15
N ASN A 129 -30.98 -6.52 -14.83
CA ASN A 129 -30.39 -7.85 -14.89
C ASN A 129 -29.06 -7.84 -15.63
N LYS A 130 -28.94 -7.09 -16.74
CA LYS A 130 -27.67 -6.98 -17.48
C LYS A 130 -26.61 -6.17 -16.74
N THR A 131 -27.00 -5.16 -15.95
CA THR A 131 -26.06 -4.36 -15.15
C THR A 131 -25.68 -5.08 -13.86
N ALA A 132 -26.62 -5.69 -13.15
CA ALA A 132 -26.36 -6.49 -11.96
C ALA A 132 -25.53 -7.73 -12.29
N SER A 133 -25.86 -8.47 -13.36
CA SER A 133 -25.03 -9.60 -13.81
C SER A 133 -23.62 -9.16 -14.19
N LYS A 134 -23.46 -8.10 -15.00
CA LYS A 134 -22.13 -7.55 -15.35
C LYS A 134 -21.34 -7.08 -14.13
N SER A 135 -21.95 -6.37 -13.19
CA SER A 135 -21.28 -5.90 -11.97
C SER A 135 -20.85 -7.07 -11.10
N VAL A 136 -21.68 -8.10 -10.99
CA VAL A 136 -21.32 -9.28 -10.21
C VAL A 136 -20.26 -10.14 -10.91
N ASP A 137 -20.34 -10.33 -12.22
CA ASP A 137 -19.32 -11.04 -12.98
C ASP A 137 -17.96 -10.31 -12.91
N SER A 138 -18.00 -8.96 -12.92
CA SER A 138 -16.83 -8.12 -12.64
C SER A 138 -16.30 -8.31 -11.22
N GLY A 139 -17.17 -8.53 -10.23
CA GLY A 139 -16.78 -8.86 -8.85
C GLY A 139 -16.07 -10.21 -8.74
N THR A 140 -16.51 -11.24 -9.47
CA THR A 140 -15.82 -12.55 -9.53
C THR A 140 -14.44 -12.41 -10.15
N LEU A 141 -14.33 -11.64 -11.25
CA LEU A 141 -13.05 -11.32 -11.89
C LEU A 141 -12.14 -10.56 -10.93
N PHE A 142 -12.67 -9.56 -10.22
CA PHE A 142 -11.93 -8.79 -9.23
C PHE A 142 -11.38 -9.68 -8.11
N LEU A 143 -12.20 -10.55 -7.51
CA LEU A 143 -11.75 -11.51 -6.49
C LEU A 143 -10.67 -12.46 -7.04
N GLY A 144 -10.82 -12.93 -8.27
CA GLY A 144 -9.81 -13.73 -8.96
C GLY A 144 -8.48 -12.97 -9.13
N THR A 145 -8.55 -11.73 -9.63
CA THR A 145 -7.36 -10.87 -9.81
C THR A 145 -6.71 -10.49 -8.48
N ALA A 146 -7.48 -10.29 -7.41
CA ALA A 146 -6.95 -10.01 -6.08
C ALA A 146 -6.12 -11.18 -5.56
N LEU A 147 -6.63 -12.41 -5.68
CA LEU A 147 -5.91 -13.63 -5.29
C LEU A 147 -4.65 -13.86 -6.13
N VAL A 148 -4.70 -13.61 -7.44
CA VAL A 148 -3.50 -13.68 -8.31
C VAL A 148 -2.49 -12.58 -7.95
N SER A 149 -2.97 -11.37 -7.64
CA SER A 149 -2.11 -10.26 -7.21
C SER A 149 -1.40 -10.57 -5.90
N LEU A 150 -2.07 -11.23 -4.94
CA LEU A 150 -1.44 -11.75 -3.71
C LEU A 150 -0.27 -12.70 -4.02
N SER A 151 -0.37 -13.52 -5.06
CA SER A 151 0.73 -14.37 -5.54
C SER A 151 1.86 -13.53 -6.17
N SER A 152 1.55 -12.53 -7.00
CA SER A 152 2.53 -11.61 -7.57
C SER A 152 3.25 -10.75 -6.51
N MET A 153 2.58 -10.46 -5.38
CA MET A 153 3.18 -9.78 -4.23
C MET A 153 4.23 -10.63 -3.51
N PHE A 154 4.30 -11.94 -3.75
CA PHE A 154 5.29 -12.81 -3.12
C PHE A 154 6.72 -12.40 -3.50
N ILE A 155 7.00 -12.11 -4.77
CA ILE A 155 8.32 -11.65 -5.21
C ILE A 155 8.69 -10.34 -4.51
N LEU A 156 7.77 -9.36 -4.53
CA LEU A 156 7.96 -8.09 -3.82
C LEU A 156 8.22 -8.31 -2.32
N PHE A 157 7.48 -9.21 -1.68
CA PHE A 157 7.64 -9.55 -0.27
C PHE A 157 9.01 -10.16 0.02
N VAL A 158 9.47 -11.13 -0.77
CA VAL A 158 10.79 -11.77 -0.59
C VAL A 158 11.92 -10.78 -0.81
N PHE A 159 11.89 -9.99 -1.89
CA PHE A 159 12.94 -9.00 -2.13
C PHE A 159 12.92 -7.89 -1.07
N THR A 160 11.75 -7.41 -0.65
CA THR A 160 11.64 -6.43 0.43
C THR A 160 12.18 -7.00 1.74
N PHE A 161 11.89 -8.27 2.06
CA PHE A 161 12.46 -8.98 3.19
C PHE A 161 14.00 -8.99 3.13
N LEU A 162 14.57 -9.39 1.99
CA LEU A 162 16.02 -9.43 1.79
C LEU A 162 16.65 -8.04 1.89
N TYR A 163 16.07 -7.01 1.27
CA TYR A 163 16.60 -5.65 1.39
C TYR A 163 16.49 -5.13 2.81
N THR A 164 15.36 -5.36 3.51
CA THR A 164 15.21 -4.99 4.92
C THR A 164 16.31 -5.62 5.76
N PHE A 165 16.56 -6.92 5.54
CA PHE A 165 17.59 -7.69 6.20
C PHE A 165 18.99 -7.08 6.02
N PHE A 166 19.42 -6.90 4.76
CA PHE A 166 20.74 -6.37 4.46
C PHE A 166 20.87 -4.92 4.94
N LEU A 167 19.89 -4.07 4.67
CA LEU A 167 19.94 -2.66 5.06
C LEU A 167 19.95 -2.48 6.58
N LEU A 168 19.20 -3.30 7.34
CA LEU A 168 19.20 -3.23 8.80
C LEU A 168 20.55 -3.61 9.41
N ILE A 169 21.18 -4.69 8.92
CA ILE A 169 22.49 -5.15 9.43
C ILE A 169 23.60 -4.18 9.00
N TYR A 170 23.62 -3.81 7.72
CA TYR A 170 24.64 -2.96 7.12
C TYR A 170 24.35 -1.45 7.25
N ARG A 171 23.34 -1.04 8.03
CA ARG A 171 22.99 0.39 8.25
C ARG A 171 24.17 1.30 8.59
N GLY A 172 25.16 0.77 9.33
CA GLY A 172 26.37 1.52 9.68
C GLY A 172 27.30 1.79 8.50
N HIS A 173 27.33 0.90 7.49
CA HIS A 173 28.12 1.08 6.27
C HIS A 173 27.54 2.20 5.40
N ILE A 174 26.21 2.32 5.35
CA ILE A 174 25.52 3.41 4.65
C ILE A 174 25.93 4.75 5.25
N VAL A 175 25.90 4.88 6.57
CA VAL A 175 26.34 6.11 7.26
C VAL A 175 27.82 6.39 6.99
N LYS A 176 28.70 5.38 7.09
CA LYS A 176 30.13 5.55 6.77
C LYS A 176 30.36 6.00 5.33
N PHE A 177 29.60 5.46 4.38
CA PHE A 177 29.67 5.86 2.97
C PHE A 177 29.26 7.33 2.79
N LEU A 178 28.17 7.77 3.43
CA LEU A 178 27.76 9.18 3.40
C LEU A 178 28.84 10.10 3.99
N LEU A 179 29.51 9.70 5.08
CA LEU A 179 30.61 10.47 5.65
C LEU A 179 31.89 10.46 4.81
N PHE A 180 32.07 9.43 3.97
CA PHE A 180 33.21 9.30 3.07
C PHE A 180 33.06 10.17 1.81
N VAL A 181 31.85 10.28 1.26
CA VAL A 181 31.57 11.08 0.05
C VAL A 181 31.55 12.59 0.35
N ASN A 182 31.24 12.98 1.60
CA ASN A 182 31.18 14.38 2.01
C ASN A 182 32.50 14.88 2.61
N ARG A 183 32.69 16.20 2.59
CA ARG A 183 33.87 16.86 3.17
C ARG A 183 33.92 16.66 4.68
N ILE A 184 35.11 16.74 5.28
CA ILE A 184 35.31 16.48 6.71
C ILE A 184 34.53 17.49 7.56
N GLU A 185 34.47 18.74 7.10
CA GLU A 185 33.78 19.85 7.76
C GLU A 185 32.26 19.63 7.81
N ASP A 186 31.69 18.95 6.81
CA ASP A 186 30.24 18.71 6.69
C ASP A 186 29.77 17.46 7.45
N ARG A 187 30.70 16.61 7.96
CA ARG A 187 30.36 15.33 8.62
C ARG A 187 29.40 15.47 9.81
N PRO A 188 29.53 16.46 10.71
CA PRO A 188 28.57 16.65 11.80
C PRO A 188 27.16 16.93 11.28
N ILE A 189 27.04 17.73 10.22
CA ILE A 189 25.76 18.06 9.57
C ILE A 189 25.14 16.80 8.97
N VAL A 190 25.95 15.99 8.25
CA VAL A 190 25.49 14.71 7.67
C VAL A 190 24.96 13.77 8.76
N LEU A 191 25.65 13.66 9.90
CA LEU A 191 25.20 12.81 11.01
C LEU A 191 23.88 13.30 11.62
N ASP A 192 23.75 14.61 11.83
CA ASP A 192 22.51 15.19 12.36
C ASP A 192 21.34 14.95 11.39
N VAL A 193 21.52 15.24 10.09
CA VAL A 193 20.49 14.98 9.06
C VAL A 193 20.07 13.51 9.05
N VAL A 194 21.02 12.57 9.09
CA VAL A 194 20.70 11.14 9.15
C VAL A 194 19.89 10.81 10.41
N GLN A 195 20.26 11.35 11.58
CA GLN A 195 19.54 11.10 12.82
C GLN A 195 18.12 11.69 12.79
N GLN A 196 17.95 12.91 12.27
CA GLN A 196 16.64 13.54 12.11
C GLN A 196 15.74 12.73 11.17
N VAL A 197 16.25 12.34 10.01
CA VAL A 197 15.50 11.50 9.04
C VAL A 197 15.10 10.19 9.69
N GLN A 198 16.02 9.50 10.38
CA GLN A 198 15.71 8.27 11.09
C GLN A 198 14.66 8.48 12.18
N TYR A 199 14.72 9.59 12.93
CA TYR A 199 13.76 9.89 13.98
C TYR A 199 12.36 10.13 13.42
N VAL A 200 12.23 11.02 12.44
CA VAL A 200 10.94 11.41 11.83
C VAL A 200 10.30 10.21 11.13
N VAL A 201 11.04 9.52 10.27
CA VAL A 201 10.51 8.35 9.52
C VAL A 201 10.09 7.24 10.47
N LYS A 202 10.92 6.90 11.47
CA LYS A 202 10.57 5.87 12.46
C LYS A 202 9.33 6.24 13.25
N LYS A 203 9.22 7.49 13.74
CA LYS A 203 8.06 7.95 14.52
C LYS A 203 6.78 7.92 13.67
N TYR A 204 6.86 8.36 12.42
CA TYR A 204 5.74 8.29 11.47
C TYR A 204 5.30 6.85 11.23
N LEU A 205 6.22 5.94 10.89
CA LEU A 205 5.88 4.54 10.61
C LEU A 205 5.32 3.81 11.83
N ILE A 206 5.85 4.04 13.03
CA ILE A 206 5.29 3.47 14.26
C ILE A 206 3.90 4.02 14.53
N GLY A 207 3.70 5.34 14.39
CA GLY A 207 2.38 5.95 14.54
C GLY A 207 1.36 5.37 13.56
N LEU A 208 1.79 5.17 12.31
CA LEU A 208 0.97 4.57 11.26
C LEU A 208 0.57 3.13 11.60
N LEU A 209 1.51 2.29 12.03
CA LEU A 209 1.20 0.91 12.44
C LEU A 209 0.23 0.86 13.63
N ILE A 210 0.45 1.71 14.64
CA ILE A 210 -0.46 1.78 15.80
C ILE A 210 -1.86 2.21 15.35
N GLN A 211 -1.96 3.24 14.50
CA GLN A 211 -3.23 3.70 13.95
C GLN A 211 -3.95 2.60 13.17
N MET A 212 -3.24 1.90 12.27
CA MET A 212 -3.79 0.77 11.49
C MET A 212 -4.31 -0.33 12.39
N SER A 213 -3.54 -0.71 13.41
CA SER A 213 -3.92 -1.77 14.35
C SER A 213 -5.13 -1.37 15.19
N LEU A 214 -5.19 -0.12 15.68
CA LEU A 214 -6.34 0.37 16.44
C LEU A 214 -7.61 0.39 15.60
N VAL A 215 -7.55 0.93 14.37
CA VAL A 215 -8.71 1.00 13.48
C VAL A 215 -9.18 -0.40 13.10
N SER A 216 -8.27 -1.30 12.73
CA SER A 216 -8.62 -2.69 12.42
C SER A 216 -9.27 -3.36 13.63
N LEU A 217 -8.72 -3.20 14.84
CA LEU A 217 -9.25 -3.82 16.04
C LEU A 217 -10.66 -3.32 16.38
N LEU A 218 -10.88 -2.00 16.33
CA LEU A 218 -12.18 -1.41 16.62
C LEU A 218 -13.25 -1.86 15.61
N VAL A 219 -12.93 -1.83 14.31
CA VAL A 219 -13.85 -2.28 13.27
C VAL A 219 -14.13 -3.77 13.40
N PHE A 220 -13.14 -4.59 13.73
CA PHE A 220 -13.31 -6.02 13.96
C PHE A 220 -14.28 -6.28 15.11
N ILE A 221 -14.13 -5.57 16.25
CA ILE A 221 -15.02 -5.71 17.40
C ILE A 221 -16.46 -5.35 17.02
N VAL A 222 -16.67 -4.18 16.39
CA VAL A 222 -18.01 -3.70 16.01
C VAL A 222 -18.67 -4.67 15.03
N LEU A 223 -17.98 -5.08 13.96
CA LEU A 223 -18.53 -5.99 12.96
C LEU A 223 -18.81 -7.39 13.53
N SER A 224 -17.96 -7.86 14.45
CA SER A 224 -18.17 -9.15 15.10
C SER A 224 -19.36 -9.13 16.07
N LEU A 225 -19.57 -8.04 16.80
CA LEU A 225 -20.76 -7.86 17.65
C LEU A 225 -22.06 -7.82 16.86
N ILE A 226 -22.03 -7.24 15.65
CA ILE A 226 -23.18 -7.21 14.72
C ILE A 226 -23.40 -8.59 14.07
N GLY A 227 -22.44 -9.52 14.16
CA GLY A 227 -22.54 -10.86 13.56
C GLY A 227 -22.19 -10.89 12.06
N VAL A 228 -21.37 -9.96 11.58
CA VAL A 228 -20.94 -9.91 10.17
C VAL A 228 -19.95 -11.04 9.88
N LYS A 229 -20.32 -11.95 8.95
CA LYS A 229 -19.56 -13.19 8.62
C LYS A 229 -18.07 -12.95 8.30
N TYR A 230 -17.71 -11.87 7.58
CA TYR A 230 -16.32 -11.53 7.22
C TYR A 230 -15.77 -10.33 8.00
N SER A 231 -16.15 -10.19 9.28
CA SER A 231 -15.72 -9.07 10.13
C SER A 231 -14.20 -8.87 10.13
N LEU A 232 -13.40 -9.95 10.19
CA LEU A 232 -11.93 -9.89 10.17
C LEU A 232 -11.38 -9.33 8.85
N LEU A 233 -11.89 -9.83 7.72
CA LEU A 233 -11.48 -9.37 6.39
C LEU A 233 -11.76 -7.88 6.22
N LEU A 234 -12.98 -7.47 6.52
CA LEU A 234 -13.43 -6.09 6.38
C LEU A 234 -12.66 -5.16 7.32
N ALA A 235 -12.38 -5.60 8.55
CA ALA A 235 -11.61 -4.83 9.51
C ALA A 235 -10.17 -4.60 9.07
N LEU A 236 -9.47 -5.64 8.58
CA LEU A 236 -8.11 -5.53 8.10
C LEU A 236 -8.01 -4.65 6.85
N ILE A 237 -8.92 -4.82 5.89
CA ILE A 237 -9.01 -3.95 4.70
C ILE A 237 -9.25 -2.50 5.12
N THR A 238 -10.16 -2.26 6.07
CA THR A 238 -10.46 -0.91 6.57
C THR A 238 -9.25 -0.28 7.23
N GLY A 239 -8.54 -1.01 8.10
CA GLY A 239 -7.33 -0.49 8.74
C GLY A 239 -6.20 -0.20 7.76
N VAL A 240 -6.02 -1.05 6.73
CA VAL A 240 -5.04 -0.81 5.67
C VAL A 240 -5.42 0.40 4.81
N PHE A 241 -6.68 0.51 4.38
CA PHE A 241 -7.10 1.67 3.58
C PHE A 241 -7.14 2.97 4.37
N ASN A 242 -7.30 2.92 5.69
CA ASN A 242 -7.23 4.10 6.54
C ASN A 242 -5.82 4.74 6.57
N VAL A 243 -4.78 4.04 6.10
CA VAL A 243 -3.44 4.61 5.87
C VAL A 243 -3.45 5.67 4.77
N LEU A 244 -4.40 5.59 3.84
CA LEU A 244 -4.51 6.50 2.71
C LEU A 244 -5.65 7.49 2.97
N PRO A 245 -5.45 8.56 3.77
CA PRO A 245 -6.41 9.66 3.89
C PRO A 245 -6.69 10.36 2.54
N TYR A 246 -5.92 10.02 1.51
CA TYR A 246 -6.03 10.53 0.16
C TYR A 246 -7.00 9.78 -0.74
N VAL A 247 -7.41 8.54 -0.44
CA VAL A 247 -8.37 7.83 -1.32
C VAL A 247 -9.71 8.57 -1.34
N GLY A 248 -10.15 9.09 -0.19
CA GLY A 248 -11.35 9.93 -0.10
C GLY A 248 -11.21 11.25 -0.86
N ILE A 249 -10.03 11.88 -0.82
CA ILE A 249 -9.74 13.12 -1.57
C ILE A 249 -9.68 12.83 -3.08
N PHE A 250 -9.03 11.74 -3.50
CA PHE A 250 -8.95 11.33 -4.90
C PHE A 250 -10.32 10.92 -5.45
N SER A 251 -11.11 10.16 -4.69
CA SER A 251 -12.44 9.75 -5.12
C SER A 251 -13.38 10.95 -5.22
N SER A 252 -13.33 11.88 -4.27
CA SER A 252 -14.11 13.13 -4.34
C SER A 252 -13.62 14.05 -5.47
N MET A 253 -12.31 14.19 -5.68
CA MET A 253 -11.74 14.96 -6.79
C MET A 253 -12.13 14.36 -8.15
N LEU A 254 -12.09 13.03 -8.31
CA LEU A 254 -12.54 12.34 -9.51
C LEU A 254 -14.04 12.57 -9.74
N THR A 255 -14.85 12.45 -8.68
CA THR A 255 -16.30 12.68 -8.74
C THR A 255 -16.59 14.13 -9.13
N ILE A 256 -15.89 15.11 -8.56
CA ILE A 256 -16.00 16.54 -8.88
C ILE A 256 -15.59 16.81 -10.33
N ALA A 257 -14.50 16.21 -10.81
CA ALA A 257 -14.04 16.37 -12.18
C ALA A 257 -15.06 15.81 -13.18
N ILE A 258 -15.61 14.63 -12.92
CA ILE A 258 -16.66 14.00 -13.73
C ILE A 258 -17.93 14.86 -13.71
N LEU A 259 -18.37 15.31 -12.54
CA LEU A 259 -19.55 16.17 -12.41
C LEU A 259 -19.36 17.46 -13.19
N THR A 260 -18.24 18.14 -13.01
CA THR A 260 -17.92 19.42 -13.68
C THR A 260 -17.87 19.24 -15.20
N PHE A 261 -17.24 18.17 -15.69
CA PHE A 261 -17.23 17.87 -17.12
C PHE A 261 -18.64 17.59 -17.64
N ALA A 262 -19.44 16.80 -16.92
CA ALA A 262 -20.81 16.45 -17.30
C ALA A 262 -21.78 17.63 -17.28
N THR A 263 -21.58 18.64 -16.43
CA THR A 263 -22.40 19.88 -16.42
C THR A 263 -21.83 21.00 -17.28
N SER A 264 -20.56 20.98 -17.66
CA SER A 264 -19.94 22.01 -18.52
C SER A 264 -20.50 22.07 -19.94
N SER A 265 -21.25 21.05 -20.38
CA SER A 265 -21.93 20.99 -21.67
C SER A 265 -23.38 21.53 -21.66
N PHE A 266 -23.87 22.04 -20.52
CA PHE A 266 -25.25 22.53 -20.36
C PHE A 266 -25.41 24.04 -20.12
N THR A 267 -24.37 24.84 -20.34
CA THR A 267 -24.50 26.31 -20.36
C THR A 267 -24.45 26.84 -21.79
N PRO A 268 -25.53 27.47 -22.33
CA PRO A 268 -25.44 28.33 -23.50
C PRO A 268 -24.61 29.58 -23.23
#